data_AF-A0AA42B4M1-F1
#
_entry.id   AF-A0AA42B4M1-F1
#
_cell.length_a   1.000
_cell.length_b   1.000
_cell.length_c   1.000
_cell.angle_alpha   90.00
_cell.angle_beta   90.00
_cell.angle_gamma   90.00
#
_symmetry.space_group_name_H-M   'P 1'
#
loop_
_entity.id
_entity.type
_entity.pdbx_description
1 polymer ?
#
loop_
_entity_poly.entity_id
_entity_poly.type
_entity_poly.pdbx_seq_one_letter_code
_entity_poly.pdbx_strand_id
1 'polypeptide(L)'
;MNSSVALSSPSTPFLKPRNLLKGGTRINPVRSFSFNPIRFSSLKKSNDLISCNGVSSSFCGSRSSWSSIPSLVSSDRENNKKDFKIKATPAPESAGAGETTEEKSSGLMQTLQLGSLFGLWYLFNIYFNIYNKQTLKVFPYPVTITTFQFLVGTVFVLLMWTTNLYKRPKITTSQLVAILPLAVVHTMGNLFTNMSLGKVAVSFTHTIKAMEPFFSVVLSSMFLGEVPTLWVISSLIPIVGGVGLASMTEASFNWAGFWSAMASNVTFQSRNVLSKKFMVKKESSLDNITLFSIITIMSLFLLAPVALVMEGVKFTPAHLTSVGLNVKEVFTRALFAGLCFHAYQQVSYMILQRVSPVTHSVGNCVKRVVVIVTSVLFFRTPVSPINSLGTGIALAGVFLYSRVKGIKPKPKTA
;
A
#
# COMPACT_ATOMS: atom_id res chain seq x y z
N MET A 1 56.58 -18.49 24.42
CA MET A 1 55.69 -19.47 25.06
C MET A 1 54.57 -18.71 25.77
N ASN A 2 53.32 -19.06 25.43
CA ASN A 2 52.04 -18.91 26.15
C ASN A 2 51.51 -17.53 26.63
N SER A 3 50.54 -17.02 25.85
CA SER A 3 49.12 -16.76 26.18
C SER A 3 48.69 -16.29 27.58
N SER A 4 47.96 -15.15 27.65
CA SER A 4 46.47 -15.10 27.77
C SER A 4 45.91 -13.78 28.37
N VAL A 5 45.03 -13.17 27.58
CA VAL A 5 43.79 -12.37 27.84
C VAL A 5 43.37 -12.03 29.29
N ALA A 6 43.02 -10.75 29.54
CA ALA A 6 41.87 -10.37 30.38
C ALA A 6 41.36 -8.92 30.12
N LEU A 7 40.05 -8.76 30.36
CA LEU A 7 39.06 -7.76 29.95
C LEU A 7 39.31 -6.28 30.28
N SER A 8 38.73 -5.43 29.43
CA SER A 8 38.50 -4.00 29.61
C SER A 8 37.09 -3.68 30.15
N SER A 9 37.03 -2.71 31.05
CA SER A 9 35.85 -1.87 31.34
C SER A 9 36.36 -0.50 31.78
N PRO A 10 35.76 0.60 31.29
CA PRO A 10 35.50 1.69 32.22
C PRO A 10 34.11 2.31 32.05
N SER A 11 33.49 2.46 33.21
CA SER A 11 32.30 3.22 33.57
C SER A 11 32.47 4.75 33.48
N THR A 12 31.37 5.47 33.22
CA THR A 12 30.90 6.73 33.86
C THR A 12 29.86 7.46 32.97
N PRO A 13 29.03 8.42 33.46
CA PRO A 13 28.25 8.39 34.70
C PRO A 13 26.76 8.81 34.50
N PHE A 14 25.93 8.40 35.46
CA PHE A 14 24.53 8.76 35.64
C PHE A 14 24.33 10.23 36.05
N LEU A 15 23.33 10.91 35.47
CA LEU A 15 22.76 12.16 35.99
C LEU A 15 21.47 11.88 36.77
N LYS A 16 21.41 12.44 37.99
CA LYS A 16 20.35 12.31 39.01
C LYS A 16 19.27 13.40 38.81
N PRO A 17 17.98 13.15 39.10
CA PRO A 17 16.92 14.17 38.96
C PRO A 17 16.79 15.04 40.23
N ARG A 18 16.50 16.34 40.03
CA ARG A 18 16.31 17.33 41.10
C ARG A 18 14.82 17.68 41.21
N ASN A 19 14.22 17.37 42.37
CA ASN A 19 12.90 17.85 42.79
C ASN A 19 13.03 19.29 43.33
N LEU A 20 12.11 20.18 42.96
CA LEU A 20 11.85 21.44 43.67
C LEU A 20 10.36 21.75 43.68
N LEU A 21 9.88 22.09 44.87
CA LEU A 21 8.49 22.31 45.29
C LEU A 21 8.00 23.74 44.99
N LYS A 22 6.67 23.83 44.79
CA LYS A 22 5.71 24.91 45.14
C LYS A 22 6.10 26.38 44.91
N GLY A 23 5.30 27.03 44.07
CA GLY A 23 5.03 28.47 44.09
C GLY A 23 3.88 28.80 43.14
N GLY A 24 2.71 29.15 43.68
CA GLY A 24 1.54 29.53 42.89
C GLY A 24 1.43 31.04 42.71
N THR A 25 1.00 31.47 41.52
CA THR A 25 0.28 32.75 41.32
C THR A 25 -0.57 32.65 40.05
N ARG A 26 -1.84 33.08 40.16
CA ARG A 26 -2.90 33.11 39.12
C ARG A 26 -2.75 34.30 38.16
N ILE A 27 -3.60 34.27 37.11
CA ILE A 27 -4.11 35.34 36.20
C ILE A 27 -3.53 35.19 34.77
N ASN A 28 -4.25 35.05 33.64
CA ASN A 28 -5.67 34.89 33.24
C ASN A 28 -5.72 34.24 31.83
N PRO A 29 -6.89 33.72 31.36
CA PRO A 29 -6.98 32.82 30.19
C PRO A 29 -7.45 33.51 28.90
N VAL A 30 -6.96 33.09 27.72
CA VAL A 30 -7.55 33.48 26.42
C VAL A 30 -7.57 32.31 25.41
N ARG A 31 -8.81 32.02 24.97
CA ARG A 31 -9.28 31.33 23.74
C ARG A 31 -9.09 29.81 23.59
N SER A 32 -10.05 29.09 24.16
CA SER A 32 -10.57 27.81 23.65
C SER A 32 -11.50 28.09 22.44
N PHE A 33 -11.22 27.48 21.29
CA PHE A 33 -12.19 27.36 20.19
C PHE A 33 -13.05 26.12 20.44
N SER A 34 -14.25 26.33 20.96
CA SER A 34 -15.30 25.31 21.07
C SER A 34 -16.09 25.26 19.76
N PHE A 35 -16.12 24.10 19.10
CA PHE A 35 -17.04 23.82 18.01
C PHE A 35 -18.39 23.38 18.60
N ASN A 36 -19.43 24.20 18.44
CA ASN A 36 -20.81 23.79 18.71
C ASN A 36 -21.32 22.91 17.55
N PRO A 37 -22.03 21.80 17.84
CA PRO A 37 -22.69 21.01 16.81
C PRO A 37 -24.01 21.67 16.36
N ILE A 38 -24.23 21.75 15.06
CA ILE A 38 -25.49 22.20 14.47
C ILE A 38 -26.55 21.11 14.71
N ARG A 39 -27.61 21.53 15.39
CA ARG A 39 -28.84 20.78 15.70
C ARG A 39 -29.72 20.72 14.45
N PHE A 40 -29.93 19.53 13.88
CA PHE A 40 -30.97 19.32 12.86
C PHE A 40 -32.32 19.15 13.57
N SER A 41 -33.18 20.16 13.49
CA SER A 41 -34.59 20.07 13.87
C SER A 41 -35.43 19.59 12.69
N SER A 42 -36.20 18.55 12.97
CA SER A 42 -37.33 18.04 12.18
C SER A 42 -38.40 19.11 11.91
N LEU A 43 -38.95 19.16 10.69
CA LEU A 43 -40.29 19.65 10.30
C LEU A 43 -40.49 19.27 8.81
N LYS A 44 -41.24 18.21 8.49
CA LYS A 44 -42.70 18.08 8.30
C LYS A 44 -43.15 18.44 6.86
N LYS A 45 -43.79 17.43 6.24
CA LYS A 45 -44.58 17.42 5.00
C LYS A 45 -45.35 18.72 4.73
N SER A 46 -45.37 19.14 3.46
CA SER A 46 -46.59 19.56 2.75
C SER A 46 -46.41 19.33 1.23
N ASN A 47 -47.41 18.67 0.64
CA ASN A 47 -47.74 18.76 -0.77
C ASN A 47 -48.33 20.15 -1.04
N ASP A 48 -48.10 20.72 -2.22
CA ASP A 48 -49.18 21.28 -3.05
C ASP A 48 -48.66 21.62 -4.45
N LEU A 49 -49.48 21.27 -5.44
CA LEU A 49 -49.42 21.76 -6.82
C LEU A 49 -49.69 23.27 -6.84
N ILE A 50 -49.13 23.99 -7.82
CA ILE A 50 -49.85 24.91 -8.70
C ILE A 50 -48.97 25.32 -9.89
N SER A 51 -49.64 25.35 -11.05
CA SER A 51 -49.24 25.72 -12.40
C SER A 51 -48.96 27.23 -12.58
N CYS A 52 -48.08 27.61 -13.51
CA CYS A 52 -48.40 28.47 -14.68
C CYS A 52 -47.16 28.99 -15.46
N ASN A 53 -47.06 28.53 -16.73
CA ASN A 53 -46.88 29.24 -18.01
C ASN A 53 -45.80 30.32 -18.28
N GLY A 54 -45.14 30.11 -19.44
CA GLY A 54 -44.65 31.11 -20.41
C GLY A 54 -43.14 31.43 -20.30
N VAL A 55 -42.30 31.44 -21.34
CA VAL A 55 -42.48 31.54 -22.80
C VAL A 55 -41.26 30.92 -23.52
N SER A 56 -41.58 30.26 -24.64
CA SER A 56 -40.84 29.79 -25.82
C SER A 56 -39.38 30.19 -26.10
N SER A 57 -38.60 29.21 -26.58
CA SER A 57 -38.00 29.26 -27.93
C SER A 57 -37.68 27.85 -28.45
N SER A 58 -38.35 27.54 -29.56
CA SER A 58 -38.32 26.36 -30.42
C SER A 58 -36.98 26.10 -31.14
N PHE A 59 -36.64 24.83 -31.39
CA PHE A 59 -36.34 24.33 -32.74
C PHE A 59 -36.50 22.80 -32.82
N CYS A 60 -37.36 22.35 -33.73
CA CYS A 60 -37.59 20.97 -34.20
C CYS A 60 -36.29 20.31 -34.71
N GLY A 61 -36.10 18.99 -34.73
CA GLY A 61 -37.03 17.87 -34.75
C GLY A 61 -36.80 17.06 -36.04
N SER A 62 -36.44 15.77 -35.93
CA SER A 62 -36.96 14.71 -36.81
C SER A 62 -36.55 13.33 -36.29
N ARG A 63 -37.51 12.40 -36.36
CA ARG A 63 -37.50 11.02 -35.87
C ARG A 63 -38.15 10.20 -36.98
N SER A 64 -37.52 9.11 -37.43
CA SER A 64 -38.12 8.01 -38.20
C SER A 64 -37.26 6.76 -37.95
N SER A 65 -37.75 5.66 -37.36
CA SER A 65 -38.61 4.60 -37.94
C SER A 65 -37.98 4.01 -39.22
N TRP A 66 -37.78 2.72 -39.50
CA TRP A 66 -38.36 1.46 -39.01
C TRP A 66 -37.54 0.26 -39.59
N SER A 67 -37.63 -0.89 -38.93
CA SER A 67 -37.77 -2.28 -39.45
C SER A 67 -36.71 -3.05 -40.28
N SER A 68 -36.35 -4.23 -39.74
CA SER A 68 -36.40 -5.62 -40.27
C SER A 68 -35.81 -6.02 -41.65
N ILE A 69 -34.83 -6.94 -41.56
CA ILE A 69 -34.34 -8.09 -42.41
C ILE A 69 -35.01 -8.36 -43.78
N PRO A 70 -34.24 -8.84 -44.81
CA PRO A 70 -34.17 -10.29 -45.09
C PRO A 70 -32.78 -10.85 -45.48
N SER A 71 -32.65 -12.17 -45.35
CA SER A 71 -31.52 -13.04 -45.71
C SER A 71 -31.47 -13.42 -47.20
N LEU A 72 -30.27 -13.57 -47.79
CA LEU A 72 -30.00 -14.51 -48.89
C LEU A 72 -28.49 -14.82 -49.06
N VAL A 73 -28.24 -16.12 -49.28
CA VAL A 73 -27.02 -16.92 -49.57
C VAL A 73 -26.30 -16.43 -50.86
N SER A 74 -24.98 -16.53 -51.14
CA SER A 74 -24.01 -17.67 -51.21
C SER A 74 -22.57 -17.21 -51.56
N SER A 75 -21.56 -18.04 -51.21
CA SER A 75 -20.19 -18.24 -51.75
C SER A 75 -19.21 -17.03 -51.81
N ASP A 76 -17.92 -17.10 -51.49
CA ASP A 76 -16.95 -18.20 -51.43
C ASP A 76 -15.75 -17.84 -50.49
N ARG A 77 -15.03 -18.89 -50.06
CA ARG A 77 -13.67 -18.98 -49.46
C ARG A 77 -12.84 -17.70 -49.23
N GLU A 78 -12.24 -17.57 -48.03
CA GLU A 78 -10.84 -17.98 -47.77
C GLU A 78 -10.44 -17.86 -46.28
N ASN A 79 -9.61 -18.81 -45.84
CA ASN A 79 -9.18 -19.10 -44.47
C ASN A 79 -8.27 -18.03 -43.85
N ASN A 80 -8.57 -17.59 -42.61
CA ASN A 80 -7.53 -17.30 -41.60
C ASN A 80 -8.11 -17.20 -40.17
N LYS A 81 -8.47 -18.33 -39.57
CA LYS A 81 -8.62 -18.44 -38.11
C LYS A 81 -7.29 -18.91 -37.52
N LYS A 82 -6.57 -18.02 -36.84
CA LYS A 82 -5.49 -18.42 -35.94
C LYS A 82 -6.12 -18.85 -34.61
N ASP A 83 -6.33 -20.15 -34.50
CA ASP A 83 -6.71 -20.80 -33.25
C ASP A 83 -5.62 -20.57 -32.18
N PHE A 84 -6.07 -20.06 -31.04
CA PHE A 84 -5.30 -19.85 -29.83
C PHE A 84 -5.03 -21.22 -29.19
N LYS A 85 -3.91 -21.85 -29.55
CA LYS A 85 -3.50 -23.15 -29.02
C LYS A 85 -2.84 -22.97 -27.64
N ILE A 86 -3.61 -23.28 -26.59
CA ILE A 86 -3.11 -23.48 -25.23
C ILE A 86 -2.28 -24.77 -25.24
N LYS A 87 -0.95 -24.64 -25.20
CA LYS A 87 -0.06 -25.79 -24.98
C LYS A 87 -0.04 -26.11 -23.49
N ALA A 88 -0.88 -27.06 -23.08
CA ALA A 88 -0.69 -27.78 -21.83
C ALA A 88 0.54 -28.68 -22.00
N THR A 89 1.52 -28.54 -21.12
CA THR A 89 2.66 -29.46 -21.01
C THR A 89 2.14 -30.80 -20.46
N PRO A 90 2.31 -31.94 -21.16
CA PRO A 90 2.10 -33.24 -20.55
C PRO A 90 3.26 -33.54 -19.59
N ALA A 91 2.93 -34.16 -18.46
CA ALA A 91 3.92 -34.74 -17.56
C ALA A 91 4.72 -35.84 -18.28
N PRO A 92 6.05 -35.93 -18.12
CA PRO A 92 6.82 -37.04 -18.66
C PRO A 92 6.66 -38.27 -17.77
N GLU A 93 6.13 -39.33 -18.36
CA GLU A 93 6.25 -40.70 -17.87
C GLU A 93 7.71 -41.15 -18.09
N SER A 94 8.27 -41.78 -17.06
CA SER A 94 9.68 -42.11 -16.89
C SER A 94 10.23 -43.12 -17.91
N ALA A 95 11.33 -42.80 -18.58
CA ALA A 95 12.39 -43.77 -18.94
C ALA A 95 13.70 -43.04 -19.31
N GLY A 96 14.75 -43.20 -18.49
CA GLY A 96 16.10 -42.72 -18.82
C GLY A 96 16.94 -42.39 -17.58
N ALA A 97 17.62 -43.39 -17.01
CA ALA A 97 18.58 -43.20 -15.92
C ALA A 97 19.82 -42.44 -16.45
N GLY A 98 19.80 -41.12 -16.33
CA GLY A 98 20.94 -40.25 -16.70
C GLY A 98 20.72 -38.75 -16.49
N GLU A 99 19.48 -38.26 -16.40
CA GLU A 99 19.17 -36.81 -16.39
C GLU A 99 18.80 -36.20 -15.02
N THR A 100 18.90 -36.96 -13.92
CA THR A 100 18.30 -36.59 -12.63
C THR A 100 19.05 -35.53 -11.81
N THR A 101 20.26 -35.11 -12.21
CA THR A 101 21.08 -34.17 -11.43
C THR A 101 20.95 -32.72 -11.90
N GLU A 102 20.84 -32.46 -13.21
CA GLU A 102 20.79 -31.08 -13.74
C GLU A 102 19.42 -30.42 -13.62
N GLU A 103 18.31 -31.14 -13.90
CA GLU A 103 16.96 -30.59 -13.75
C GLU A 103 16.61 -30.29 -12.29
N LYS A 104 17.06 -31.16 -11.37
CA LYS A 104 16.83 -31.00 -9.92
C LYS A 104 17.65 -29.85 -9.33
N SER A 105 18.87 -29.64 -9.83
CA SER A 105 19.74 -28.50 -9.47
C SER A 105 19.14 -27.17 -9.92
N SER A 106 18.58 -27.11 -11.14
CA SER A 106 17.88 -25.92 -11.67
C SER A 106 16.64 -25.56 -10.84
N GLY A 107 15.83 -26.56 -10.44
CA GLY A 107 14.65 -26.34 -9.59
C GLY A 107 14.99 -25.86 -8.17
N LEU A 108 16.04 -26.41 -7.56
CA LEU A 108 16.53 -25.95 -6.25
C LEU A 108 17.10 -24.53 -6.31
N MET A 109 17.88 -24.20 -7.35
CA MET A 109 18.43 -22.86 -7.54
C MET A 109 17.32 -21.82 -7.72
N GLN A 110 16.29 -22.11 -8.51
CA GLN A 110 15.14 -21.21 -8.68
C GLN A 110 14.36 -21.02 -7.38
N THR A 111 14.19 -22.10 -6.60
CA THR A 111 13.53 -22.05 -5.29
C THR A 111 14.34 -21.22 -4.30
N LEU A 112 15.67 -21.38 -4.28
CA LEU A 112 16.57 -20.60 -3.44
C LEU A 112 16.59 -19.12 -3.84
N GLN A 113 16.61 -18.83 -5.15
CA GLN A 113 16.54 -17.48 -5.67
C GLN A 113 15.22 -16.80 -5.26
N LEU A 114 14.10 -17.51 -5.41
CA LEU A 114 12.79 -16.99 -5.01
C LEU A 114 12.70 -16.78 -3.48
N GLY A 115 13.18 -17.74 -2.70
CA GLY A 115 13.27 -17.62 -1.24
C GLY A 115 14.12 -16.42 -0.80
N SER A 116 15.26 -16.20 -1.46
CA SER A 116 16.11 -15.02 -1.24
C SER A 116 15.39 -13.71 -1.57
N LEU A 117 14.61 -13.65 -2.66
CA LEU A 117 13.79 -12.48 -2.98
C LEU A 117 12.75 -12.18 -1.88
N PHE A 118 12.04 -13.19 -1.36
CA PHE A 118 11.12 -13.00 -0.24
C PHE A 118 11.87 -12.53 1.03
N GLY A 119 13.04 -13.10 1.31
CA GLY A 119 13.90 -12.68 2.41
C GLY A 119 14.29 -11.21 2.31
N LEU A 120 14.81 -10.78 1.16
CA LEU A 120 15.18 -9.39 0.88
C LEU A 120 13.96 -8.46 0.94
N TRP A 121 12.83 -8.89 0.40
CA TRP A 121 11.58 -8.11 0.47
C TRP A 121 11.19 -7.80 1.91
N TYR A 122 11.22 -8.81 2.78
CA TYR A 122 10.87 -8.65 4.19
C TYR A 122 11.94 -7.82 4.92
N LEU A 123 13.22 -8.08 4.66
CA LEU A 123 14.34 -7.37 5.26
C LEU A 123 14.28 -5.86 4.97
N PHE A 124 14.16 -5.47 3.70
CA PHE A 124 14.03 -4.06 3.33
C PHE A 124 12.76 -3.44 3.90
N ASN A 125 11.66 -4.19 4.00
CA ASN A 125 10.44 -3.68 4.61
C ASN A 125 10.59 -3.44 6.13
N ILE A 126 11.28 -4.32 6.85
CA ILE A 126 11.61 -4.14 8.28
C ILE A 126 12.45 -2.87 8.45
N TYR A 127 13.57 -2.76 7.74
CA TYR A 127 14.45 -1.60 7.84
C TYR A 127 13.75 -0.30 7.46
N PHE A 128 12.94 -0.30 6.40
CA PHE A 128 12.10 0.84 6.06
C PHE A 128 11.25 1.26 7.25
N ASN A 129 10.48 0.35 7.84
CA ASN A 129 9.56 0.71 8.92
C ASN A 129 10.31 1.19 10.18
N ILE A 130 11.45 0.58 10.51
CA ILE A 130 12.27 0.99 11.66
C ILE A 130 12.86 2.38 11.45
N TYR A 131 13.61 2.59 10.38
CA TYR A 131 14.27 3.88 10.12
C TYR A 131 13.26 4.98 9.87
N ASN A 132 12.18 4.70 9.14
CA ASN A 132 11.11 5.67 8.89
C ASN A 132 10.45 6.10 10.22
N LYS A 133 10.13 5.16 11.11
CA LYS A 133 9.57 5.51 12.42
C LYS A 133 10.56 6.30 13.28
N GLN A 134 11.85 5.96 13.26
CA GLN A 134 12.87 6.74 13.97
C GLN A 134 12.95 8.18 13.45
N THR A 135 12.93 8.36 12.13
CA THR A 135 12.91 9.68 11.50
C THR A 135 11.64 10.45 11.85
N LEU A 136 10.46 9.85 11.76
CA LEU A 136 9.19 10.51 12.07
C LEU A 136 9.03 10.86 13.56
N LYS A 137 9.75 10.19 14.46
CA LYS A 137 9.78 10.54 15.89
C LYS A 137 10.52 11.86 16.15
N VAL A 138 11.59 12.13 15.41
CA VAL A 138 12.43 13.34 15.58
C VAL A 138 12.04 14.46 14.61
N PHE A 139 11.51 14.11 13.44
CA PHE A 139 11.06 15.03 12.40
C PHE A 139 9.61 14.68 12.00
N PRO A 140 8.60 15.18 12.74
CA PRO A 140 7.20 14.75 12.63
C PRO A 140 6.46 15.42 11.44
N TYR A 141 7.08 15.39 10.27
CA TYR A 141 6.61 16.00 9.02
C TYR A 141 6.41 14.90 7.96
N PRO A 142 5.31 14.14 8.04
CA PRO A 142 5.11 12.95 7.21
C PRO A 142 4.99 13.27 5.72
N VAL A 143 4.49 14.45 5.33
CA VAL A 143 4.39 14.80 3.90
C VAL A 143 5.80 14.93 3.33
N THR A 144 6.68 15.67 4.01
CA THR A 144 8.07 15.89 3.61
C THR A 144 8.89 14.61 3.61
N ILE A 145 8.74 13.75 4.64
CA ILE A 145 9.43 12.46 4.69
C ILE A 145 8.97 11.53 3.56
N THR A 146 7.68 11.53 3.23
CA THR A 146 7.16 10.74 2.09
C THR A 146 7.69 11.27 0.76
N THR A 147 7.72 12.60 0.56
CA THR A 147 8.32 13.23 -0.62
C THR A 147 9.79 12.88 -0.75
N PHE A 148 10.54 12.91 0.36
CA PHE A 148 11.95 12.53 0.38
C PHE A 148 12.17 11.06 0.00
N GLN A 149 11.30 10.15 0.43
CA GLN A 149 11.34 8.74 0.02
C GLN A 149 11.12 8.58 -1.50
N PHE A 150 10.16 9.30 -2.07
CA PHE A 150 9.94 9.32 -3.54
C PHE A 150 11.10 9.99 -4.29
N LEU A 151 11.74 11.00 -3.69
CA LEU A 151 12.95 11.62 -4.25
C LEU A 151 14.09 10.62 -4.34
N VAL A 152 14.39 9.92 -3.24
CA VAL A 152 15.44 8.88 -3.21
C VAL A 152 15.12 7.77 -4.22
N GLY A 153 13.88 7.31 -4.28
CA GLY A 153 13.44 6.33 -5.28
C GLY A 153 13.59 6.84 -6.72
N THR A 154 13.27 8.10 -6.97
CA THR A 154 13.45 8.73 -8.30
C THR A 154 14.92 8.80 -8.69
N VAL A 155 15.80 9.20 -7.77
CA VAL A 155 17.25 9.20 -8.01
C VAL A 155 17.74 7.80 -8.34
N PHE A 156 17.30 6.78 -7.61
CA PHE A 156 17.67 5.39 -7.87
C PHE A 156 17.19 4.91 -9.25
N VAL A 157 15.96 5.23 -9.64
CA VAL A 157 15.41 4.91 -10.97
C VAL A 157 16.20 5.62 -12.08
N LEU A 158 16.52 6.90 -11.90
CA LEU A 158 17.31 7.66 -12.86
C LEU A 158 18.71 7.06 -13.00
N LEU A 159 19.37 6.72 -11.88
CA LEU A 159 20.67 6.05 -11.87
C LEU A 159 20.60 4.75 -12.67
N MET A 160 19.62 3.89 -12.39
CA MET A 160 19.41 2.62 -13.09
C MET A 160 19.24 2.78 -14.61
N TRP A 161 18.56 3.86 -15.06
CA TRP A 161 18.40 4.16 -16.48
C TRP A 161 19.67 4.76 -17.11
N THR A 162 20.39 5.63 -16.39
CA THR A 162 21.62 6.27 -16.89
C THR A 162 22.79 5.29 -17.00
N THR A 163 22.90 4.33 -16.07
CA THR A 163 23.91 3.27 -16.11
C THR A 163 23.52 2.10 -17.01
N ASN A 164 22.36 2.18 -17.66
CA ASN A 164 21.81 1.13 -18.54
C ASN A 164 21.66 -0.25 -17.85
N LEU A 165 21.56 -0.25 -16.51
CA LEU A 165 21.24 -1.46 -15.74
C LEU A 165 19.82 -1.95 -16.03
N TYR A 166 18.92 -1.04 -16.40
CA TYR A 166 17.60 -1.36 -16.91
C TYR A 166 17.24 -0.42 -18.06
N LYS A 167 16.70 -0.99 -19.15
CA LYS A 167 16.42 -0.24 -20.38
C LYS A 167 15.47 0.92 -20.10
N ARG A 168 15.85 2.13 -20.50
CA ARG A 168 14.99 3.32 -20.40
C ARG A 168 13.68 3.06 -21.16
N PRO A 169 12.52 3.21 -20.52
CA PRO A 169 11.25 2.91 -21.15
C PRO A 169 10.90 3.98 -22.20
N LYS A 170 10.41 3.53 -23.36
CA LYS A 170 9.79 4.41 -24.36
C LYS A 170 8.32 4.54 -24.03
N ILE A 171 7.92 5.69 -23.48
CA ILE A 171 6.55 5.92 -22.98
C ILE A 171 5.91 7.04 -23.79
N THR A 172 4.70 6.80 -24.28
CA THR A 172 3.88 7.82 -24.93
C THR A 172 3.09 8.63 -23.89
N THR A 173 2.79 9.90 -24.16
CA THR A 173 1.96 10.75 -23.28
C THR A 173 0.61 10.10 -22.93
N SER A 174 0.00 9.37 -23.86
CA SER A 174 -1.25 8.64 -23.65
C SER A 174 -1.13 7.49 -22.64
N GLN A 175 0.06 6.90 -22.47
CA GLN A 175 0.35 5.91 -21.44
C GLN A 175 0.54 6.59 -20.10
N LEU A 176 1.25 7.73 -20.06
CA LEU A 176 1.46 8.50 -18.84
C LEU A 176 0.14 8.97 -18.21
N VAL A 177 -0.79 9.49 -19.03
CA VAL A 177 -2.14 9.88 -18.58
C VAL A 177 -2.93 8.69 -18.03
N ALA A 178 -2.74 7.48 -18.57
CA ALA A 178 -3.40 6.28 -18.05
C ALA A 178 -2.79 5.77 -16.73
N ILE A 179 -1.51 6.05 -16.47
CA ILE A 179 -0.82 5.68 -15.23
C ILE A 179 -1.10 6.71 -14.12
N LEU A 180 -1.42 7.96 -14.48
CA LEU A 180 -1.64 9.05 -13.53
C LEU A 180 -2.63 8.70 -12.39
N PRO A 181 -3.82 8.11 -12.64
CA PRO A 181 -4.72 7.73 -11.56
C PRO A 181 -4.10 6.72 -10.61
N LEU A 182 -3.33 5.74 -11.12
CA LEU A 182 -2.61 4.76 -10.32
C LEU A 182 -1.50 5.41 -9.49
N ALA A 183 -0.80 6.40 -10.05
CA ALA A 183 0.21 7.16 -9.34
C ALA A 183 -0.40 7.95 -8.18
N VAL A 184 -1.48 8.71 -8.41
CA VAL A 184 -2.17 9.50 -7.37
C VAL A 184 -2.58 8.63 -6.18
N VAL A 185 -3.28 7.52 -6.41
CA VAL A 185 -3.71 6.64 -5.31
C VAL A 185 -2.53 5.93 -4.63
N HIS A 186 -1.45 5.65 -5.35
CA HIS A 186 -0.22 5.11 -4.76
C HIS A 186 0.47 6.15 -3.86
N THR A 187 0.60 7.39 -4.31
CA THR A 187 1.17 8.49 -3.52
C THR A 187 0.36 8.70 -2.25
N MET A 188 -0.97 8.79 -2.35
CA MET A 188 -1.87 8.98 -1.21
C MET A 188 -1.80 7.83 -0.21
N GLY A 189 -1.74 6.57 -0.69
CA GLY A 189 -1.63 5.41 0.20
C GLY A 189 -0.34 5.38 1.01
N ASN A 190 0.79 5.74 0.39
CA ASN A 190 2.07 5.84 1.10
C ASN A 190 2.09 7.03 2.06
N LEU A 191 1.58 8.19 1.64
CA LEU A 191 1.45 9.37 2.50
C LEU A 191 0.64 9.05 3.76
N PHE A 192 -0.56 8.48 3.60
CA PHE A 192 -1.42 8.13 4.71
C PHE A 192 -0.82 7.05 5.62
N THR A 193 -0.06 6.10 5.06
CA THR A 193 0.71 5.14 5.86
C THR A 193 1.74 5.87 6.72
N ASN A 194 2.50 6.81 6.16
CA ASN A 194 3.50 7.59 6.90
C ASN A 194 2.87 8.55 7.92
N MET A 195 1.71 9.13 7.64
CA MET A 195 0.93 9.90 8.62
C MET A 195 0.56 9.04 9.83
N SER A 196 0.11 7.79 9.60
CA SER A 196 -0.17 6.85 10.69
C SER A 196 1.09 6.50 11.47
N LEU A 197 2.17 6.12 10.78
CA LEU A 197 3.45 5.80 11.42
C LEU A 197 4.01 6.99 12.22
N GLY A 198 3.69 8.23 11.85
CA GLY A 198 4.06 9.42 12.64
C GLY A 198 3.28 9.54 13.95
N LYS A 199 2.05 9.03 14.02
CA LYS A 199 1.12 9.25 15.15
C LYS A 199 0.98 8.05 16.09
N VAL A 200 1.10 6.82 15.59
CA VAL A 200 0.87 5.58 16.36
C VAL A 200 2.04 4.60 16.22
N ALA A 201 2.02 3.49 16.96
CA ALA A 201 3.02 2.43 16.83
C ALA A 201 3.03 1.82 15.41
N VAL A 202 4.20 1.32 15.00
CA VAL A 202 4.38 0.64 13.71
C VAL A 202 3.52 -0.61 13.65
N SER A 203 3.56 -1.42 14.72
CA SER A 203 2.72 -2.61 14.91
C SER A 203 1.23 -2.29 14.73
N PHE A 204 0.75 -1.21 15.34
CA PHE A 204 -0.65 -0.82 15.25
C PHE A 204 -1.05 -0.37 13.85
N THR A 205 -0.22 0.45 13.19
CA THR A 205 -0.46 0.85 11.79
C THR A 205 -0.61 -0.37 10.89
N HIS A 206 0.29 -1.34 11.01
CA HIS A 206 0.24 -2.56 10.20
C HIS A 206 -0.92 -3.48 10.57
N THR A 207 -1.36 -3.46 11.84
CA THR A 207 -2.56 -4.16 12.29
C THR A 207 -3.81 -3.57 11.63
N ILE A 208 -3.99 -2.25 11.63
CA ILE A 208 -5.13 -1.60 10.92
C ILE A 208 -5.07 -1.89 9.41
N LYS A 209 -3.87 -1.93 8.82
CA LYS A 209 -3.69 -2.28 7.41
C LYS A 209 -4.11 -3.72 7.08
N ALA A 210 -4.32 -4.57 8.08
CA ALA A 210 -4.98 -5.86 7.90
C ALA A 210 -6.38 -5.76 7.30
N MET A 211 -7.04 -4.59 7.36
CA MET A 211 -8.35 -4.33 6.74
C MET A 211 -8.32 -4.19 5.22
N GLU A 212 -7.16 -4.27 4.56
CA GLU A 212 -7.06 -4.23 3.09
C GLU A 212 -8.06 -5.15 2.36
N PRO A 213 -8.25 -6.43 2.73
CA PRO A 213 -9.28 -7.30 2.16
C PRO A 213 -10.70 -6.75 2.23
N PHE A 214 -11.08 -6.14 3.36
CA PHE A 214 -12.41 -5.57 3.55
C PHE A 214 -12.69 -4.49 2.50
N PHE A 215 -11.79 -3.52 2.35
CA PHE A 215 -11.92 -2.48 1.34
C PHE A 215 -11.78 -3.03 -0.08
N SER A 216 -11.01 -4.10 -0.28
CA SER A 216 -10.91 -4.79 -1.57
C SER A 216 -12.28 -5.30 -2.02
N VAL A 217 -13.01 -5.99 -1.15
CA VAL A 217 -14.34 -6.55 -1.44
C VAL A 217 -15.36 -5.45 -1.70
N VAL A 218 -15.40 -4.42 -0.84
CA VAL A 218 -16.32 -3.28 -0.99
C VAL A 218 -16.11 -2.58 -2.34
N LEU A 219 -14.86 -2.22 -2.67
CA LEU A 219 -14.55 -1.49 -3.90
C LEU A 219 -14.73 -2.37 -5.14
N SER A 220 -14.36 -3.65 -5.10
CA SER A 220 -14.63 -4.60 -6.19
C SER A 220 -16.14 -4.72 -6.46
N SER A 221 -16.95 -4.84 -5.41
CA SER A 221 -18.40 -4.96 -5.56
C SER A 221 -19.01 -3.69 -6.14
N MET A 222 -18.62 -2.51 -5.64
CA MET A 222 -19.13 -1.23 -6.11
C MET A 222 -18.71 -0.87 -7.54
N PHE A 223 -17.44 -1.08 -7.91
CA PHE A 223 -16.88 -0.56 -9.16
C PHE A 223 -16.75 -1.58 -10.29
N LEU A 224 -16.69 -2.87 -9.97
CA LEU A 224 -16.59 -3.98 -10.93
C LEU A 224 -17.85 -4.85 -10.96
N GLY A 225 -18.78 -4.69 -10.01
CA GLY A 225 -19.96 -5.56 -9.90
C GLY A 225 -19.62 -6.99 -9.44
N GLU A 226 -18.43 -7.22 -8.87
CA GLU A 226 -18.05 -8.53 -8.33
C GLU A 226 -18.90 -8.83 -7.08
N VAL A 227 -19.77 -9.86 -7.13
CA VAL A 227 -20.55 -10.29 -5.97
C VAL A 227 -19.69 -11.21 -5.09
N PRO A 228 -19.35 -10.83 -3.84
CA PRO A 228 -18.56 -11.70 -2.97
C PRO A 228 -19.35 -12.93 -2.56
N THR A 229 -18.68 -14.08 -2.49
CA THR A 229 -19.29 -15.30 -1.96
C THR A 229 -19.48 -15.19 -0.44
N LEU A 230 -20.40 -15.99 0.11
CA LEU A 230 -20.62 -16.05 1.55
C LEU A 230 -19.31 -16.35 2.31
N TRP A 231 -18.47 -17.24 1.77
CA TRP A 231 -17.15 -17.56 2.36
C TRP A 231 -16.22 -16.37 2.42
N VAL A 232 -16.22 -15.51 1.39
CA VAL A 232 -15.42 -14.28 1.38
C VAL A 232 -15.93 -13.33 2.47
N ILE A 233 -17.25 -13.13 2.58
CA ILE A 233 -17.85 -12.28 3.61
C ILE A 233 -17.53 -12.80 5.02
N SER A 234 -17.70 -14.10 5.27
CA SER A 234 -17.39 -14.71 6.56
C SER A 234 -15.92 -14.55 6.94
N SER A 235 -14.99 -14.59 5.97
CA SER A 235 -13.57 -14.35 6.23
C SER A 235 -13.24 -12.90 6.63
N LEU A 236 -14.12 -11.93 6.35
CA LEU A 236 -13.93 -10.53 6.77
C LEU A 236 -14.26 -10.31 8.23
N ILE A 237 -15.17 -11.10 8.82
CA ILE A 237 -15.59 -10.99 10.23
C ILE A 237 -14.39 -11.01 11.18
N PRO A 238 -13.49 -12.02 11.15
CA PRO A 238 -12.31 -12.02 12.01
C PRO A 238 -11.34 -10.87 11.70
N ILE A 239 -11.27 -10.39 10.46
CA ILE A 239 -10.42 -9.24 10.11
C ILE A 239 -10.90 -7.98 10.83
N VAL A 240 -12.19 -7.66 10.68
CA VAL A 240 -12.78 -6.46 11.29
C VAL A 240 -12.80 -6.58 12.81
N GLY A 241 -13.23 -7.72 13.34
CA GLY A 241 -13.28 -7.98 14.77
C GLY A 241 -11.90 -7.92 15.43
N GLY A 242 -10.89 -8.54 14.81
CA GLY A 242 -9.52 -8.53 15.31
C GLY A 242 -8.90 -7.12 15.33
N VAL A 243 -9.10 -6.33 14.27
CA VAL A 243 -8.63 -4.94 14.23
C VAL A 243 -9.36 -4.06 15.24
N GLY A 244 -10.66 -4.27 15.42
CA GLY A 244 -11.44 -3.59 16.47
C GLY A 244 -10.90 -3.88 17.86
N LEU A 245 -10.69 -5.16 18.19
CA LEU A 245 -10.17 -5.60 19.47
C LEU A 245 -8.76 -5.06 19.76
N ALA A 246 -7.87 -5.11 18.76
CA ALA A 246 -6.53 -4.53 18.87
C ALA A 246 -6.58 -3.00 19.08
N SER A 247 -7.47 -2.31 18.37
CA SER A 247 -7.63 -0.85 18.48
C SER A 247 -8.11 -0.39 19.84
N MET A 248 -9.04 -1.12 20.47
CA MET A 248 -9.57 -0.79 21.80
C MET A 248 -8.52 -0.91 22.92
N THR A 249 -7.45 -1.69 22.69
CA THR A 249 -6.45 -2.02 23.69
C THR A 249 -5.04 -1.56 23.31
N GLU A 250 -4.94 -0.69 22.31
CA GLU A 250 -3.68 -0.11 21.83
C GLU A 250 -3.29 1.10 22.68
N ALA A 251 -2.10 1.02 23.30
CA ALA A 251 -1.58 2.10 24.15
C ALA A 251 -1.27 3.39 23.37
N SER A 252 -0.85 3.26 22.11
CA SER A 252 -0.52 4.41 21.25
C SER A 252 -1.70 4.92 20.41
N PHE A 253 -2.94 4.53 20.73
CA PHE A 253 -4.10 4.83 19.89
C PHE A 253 -4.26 6.34 19.68
N ASN A 254 -4.41 6.73 18.41
CA ASN A 254 -4.67 8.11 18.03
C ASN A 254 -5.62 8.12 16.83
N TRP A 255 -6.70 8.91 16.90
CA TRP A 255 -7.71 8.98 15.85
C TRP A 255 -7.15 9.39 14.47
N ALA A 256 -6.25 10.38 14.42
CA ALA A 256 -5.65 10.79 13.16
C ALA A 256 -4.76 9.69 12.57
N GLY A 257 -4.00 9.00 13.42
CA GLY A 257 -3.22 7.84 13.01
C GLY A 257 -4.11 6.70 12.50
N PHE A 258 -5.15 6.35 13.25
CA PHE A 258 -6.10 5.32 12.87
C PHE A 258 -6.80 5.61 11.53
N TRP A 259 -7.36 6.81 11.37
CA TRP A 259 -8.05 7.20 10.14
C TRP A 259 -7.10 7.30 8.95
N SER A 260 -5.87 7.75 9.14
CA SER A 260 -4.87 7.72 8.08
C SER A 260 -4.50 6.29 7.67
N ALA A 261 -4.34 5.35 8.61
CA ALA A 261 -4.14 3.94 8.26
C ALA A 261 -5.34 3.36 7.49
N MET A 262 -6.57 3.67 7.90
CA MET A 262 -7.79 3.26 7.17
C MET A 262 -7.85 3.87 5.77
N ALA A 263 -7.54 5.16 5.62
CA ALA A 263 -7.47 5.83 4.32
C ALA A 263 -6.38 5.22 3.41
N SER A 264 -5.28 4.75 3.99
CA SER A 264 -4.26 4.00 3.25
C SER A 264 -4.81 2.70 2.66
N ASN A 265 -5.72 2.01 3.37
CA ASN A 265 -6.35 0.79 2.86
C ASN A 265 -7.28 1.10 1.69
N VAL A 266 -8.10 2.15 1.80
CA VAL A 266 -8.99 2.60 0.71
C VAL A 266 -8.19 2.94 -0.54
N THR A 267 -7.12 3.73 -0.40
CA THR A 267 -6.29 4.19 -1.52
C THR A 267 -5.52 3.04 -2.18
N PHE A 268 -4.89 2.15 -1.40
CA PHE A 268 -4.21 0.99 -1.97
C PHE A 268 -5.16 0.00 -2.66
N GLN A 269 -6.36 -0.22 -2.12
CA GLN A 269 -7.34 -1.08 -2.79
C GLN A 269 -7.98 -0.42 -4.01
N SER A 270 -8.19 0.90 -3.97
CA SER A 270 -8.59 1.67 -5.15
C SER A 270 -7.56 1.51 -6.27
N ARG A 271 -6.25 1.55 -5.97
CA ARG A 271 -5.20 1.25 -6.96
C ARG A 271 -5.37 -0.11 -7.62
N ASN A 272 -5.67 -1.14 -6.84
CA ASN A 272 -5.83 -2.51 -7.34
C ASN A 272 -7.09 -2.61 -8.24
N VAL A 273 -8.19 -1.98 -7.83
CA VAL A 273 -9.46 -1.94 -8.57
C VAL A 273 -9.35 -1.12 -9.85
N LEU A 274 -8.73 0.06 -9.79
CA LEU A 274 -8.44 0.91 -10.95
C LEU A 274 -7.49 0.21 -11.92
N SER A 275 -6.45 -0.46 -11.39
CA SER A 275 -5.55 -1.28 -12.21
C SER A 275 -6.33 -2.34 -12.99
N LYS A 276 -7.24 -3.09 -12.36
CA LYS A 276 -8.12 -4.03 -13.10
C LYS A 276 -8.99 -3.32 -14.15
N LYS A 277 -9.65 -2.22 -13.80
CA LYS A 277 -10.62 -1.55 -14.67
C LYS A 277 -9.98 -0.86 -15.88
N PHE A 278 -8.78 -0.30 -15.70
CA PHE A 278 -8.10 0.51 -16.72
C PHE A 278 -6.97 -0.24 -17.44
N MET A 279 -6.35 -1.24 -16.84
CA MET A 279 -5.30 -2.03 -17.52
C MET A 279 -5.86 -3.17 -18.38
N VAL A 280 -7.11 -3.59 -18.18
CA VAL A 280 -7.80 -4.56 -19.08
C VAL A 280 -8.12 -3.94 -20.46
N LYS A 281 -8.05 -2.61 -20.61
CA LYS A 281 -8.44 -1.90 -21.84
C LYS A 281 -7.27 -1.43 -22.73
N LYS A 282 -6.00 -1.64 -22.35
CA LYS A 282 -4.84 -1.18 -23.15
C LYS A 282 -3.87 -2.33 -23.41
N GLU A 283 -3.74 -2.69 -24.68
CA GLU A 283 -2.88 -3.77 -25.22
C GLU A 283 -1.37 -3.57 -25.03
N SER A 284 -0.91 -2.41 -24.54
CA SER A 284 0.51 -2.17 -24.26
C SER A 284 0.85 -2.54 -22.82
N SER A 285 1.11 -3.83 -22.56
CA SER A 285 1.56 -4.29 -21.23
C SER A 285 2.94 -3.70 -20.90
N LEU A 286 2.97 -2.63 -20.10
CA LEU A 286 4.21 -2.14 -19.51
C LEU A 286 4.73 -3.16 -18.50
N ASP A 287 6.03 -3.39 -18.49
CA ASP A 287 6.65 -4.23 -17.47
C ASP A 287 6.40 -3.67 -16.06
N ASN A 288 6.22 -4.53 -15.06
CA ASN A 288 5.90 -4.11 -13.69
C ASN A 288 6.99 -3.21 -13.09
N ILE A 289 8.26 -3.44 -13.43
CA ILE A 289 9.38 -2.61 -12.96
C ILE A 289 9.27 -1.22 -13.59
N THR A 290 9.06 -1.16 -14.90
CA THR A 290 8.84 0.10 -15.63
C THR A 290 7.65 0.87 -15.07
N LEU A 291 6.52 0.21 -14.85
CA LEU A 291 5.32 0.82 -14.28
C LEU A 291 5.59 1.41 -12.89
N PHE A 292 6.28 0.67 -12.03
CA PHE A 292 6.63 1.14 -10.69
C PHE A 292 7.62 2.32 -10.72
N SER A 293 8.61 2.30 -11.62
CA SER A 293 9.54 3.42 -11.84
C SER A 293 8.80 4.69 -12.24
N ILE A 294 7.86 4.60 -13.19
CA ILE A 294 7.05 5.75 -13.62
C ILE A 294 6.19 6.27 -12.46
N ILE A 295 5.50 5.38 -11.74
CA ILE A 295 4.68 5.74 -10.59
C ILE A 295 5.52 6.46 -9.51
N THR A 296 6.74 6.01 -9.27
CA THR A 296 7.67 6.61 -8.28
C THR A 296 8.02 8.04 -8.69
N ILE A 297 8.41 8.26 -9.95
CA ILE A 297 8.75 9.60 -10.48
C ILE A 297 7.52 10.52 -10.42
N MET A 298 6.36 10.04 -10.88
CA MET A 298 5.12 10.82 -10.84
C MET A 298 4.72 11.17 -9.40
N SER A 299 4.91 10.24 -8.45
CA SER A 299 4.59 10.46 -7.04
C SER A 299 5.44 11.58 -6.43
N LEU A 300 6.69 11.73 -6.83
CA LEU A 300 7.53 12.85 -6.44
C LEU A 300 6.92 14.18 -6.91
N PHE A 301 6.59 14.29 -8.19
CA PHE A 301 6.03 15.52 -8.76
C PHE A 301 4.63 15.86 -8.23
N LEU A 302 3.84 14.84 -7.86
CA LEU A 302 2.53 15.04 -7.24
C LEU A 302 2.65 15.52 -5.79
N LEU A 303 3.59 14.97 -5.01
CA LEU A 303 3.69 15.24 -3.58
C LEU A 303 4.62 16.40 -3.22
N ALA A 304 5.64 16.69 -4.02
CA ALA A 304 6.58 17.79 -3.81
C ALA A 304 5.89 19.16 -3.63
N PRO A 305 4.99 19.61 -4.53
CA PRO A 305 4.31 20.90 -4.33
C PRO A 305 3.45 20.91 -3.07
N VAL A 306 2.80 19.78 -2.75
CA VAL A 306 1.99 19.65 -1.53
C VAL A 306 2.86 19.76 -0.27
N ALA A 307 4.04 19.14 -0.26
CA ALA A 307 4.99 19.24 0.85
C ALA A 307 5.47 20.69 1.06
N LEU A 308 5.79 21.39 -0.04
CA LEU A 308 6.22 22.79 0.01
C LEU A 308 5.12 23.72 0.54
N VAL A 309 3.87 23.50 0.16
CA VAL A 309 2.74 24.33 0.61
C VAL A 309 2.32 24.00 2.05
N MET A 310 2.24 22.72 2.42
CA MET A 310 1.72 22.31 3.74
C MET A 310 2.74 22.42 4.86
N GLU A 311 3.97 21.97 4.61
CA GLU A 311 4.99 21.83 5.65
C GLU A 311 6.15 22.81 5.45
N GLY A 312 6.32 23.35 4.24
CA GLY A 312 7.40 24.28 3.90
C GLY A 312 8.75 23.58 3.74
N VAL A 313 9.80 24.38 3.54
CA VAL A 313 11.16 23.88 3.35
C VAL A 313 11.84 23.63 4.71
N LYS A 314 11.29 22.67 5.47
CA LYS A 314 11.78 22.33 6.82
C LYS A 314 12.82 21.23 6.85
N PHE A 315 12.94 20.44 5.80
CA PHE A 315 13.99 19.43 5.68
C PHE A 315 15.27 20.05 5.12
N THR A 316 15.80 21.03 5.84
CA THR A 316 17.05 21.73 5.52
C THR A 316 18.03 21.68 6.69
N PRO A 317 19.34 21.68 6.44
CA PRO A 317 20.34 21.74 7.50
C PRO A 317 20.11 22.90 8.46
N ALA A 318 19.78 24.09 7.94
CA ALA A 318 19.51 25.28 8.74
C ALA A 318 18.34 25.09 9.71
N HIS A 319 17.21 24.55 9.23
CA HIS A 319 16.05 24.30 10.10
C HIS A 319 16.33 23.19 11.11
N LEU A 320 16.95 22.08 10.69
CA LEU A 320 17.27 20.96 11.58
C LEU A 320 18.23 21.38 12.70
N THR A 321 19.27 22.16 12.38
CA THR A 321 20.19 22.72 13.38
C THR A 321 19.48 23.71 14.30
N SER A 322 18.57 24.55 13.79
CA SER A 322 17.82 25.51 14.62
C SER A 322 16.92 24.84 15.66
N VAL A 323 16.44 23.63 15.39
CA VAL A 323 15.61 22.82 16.32
C VAL A 323 16.48 21.93 17.23
N GLY A 324 17.81 22.02 17.12
CA GLY A 324 18.75 21.22 17.91
C GLY A 324 18.86 19.76 17.47
N LEU A 325 18.41 19.42 16.26
CA LEU A 325 18.49 18.07 15.71
C LEU A 325 19.84 17.83 15.03
N ASN A 326 20.39 16.63 15.21
CA ASN A 326 21.59 16.21 14.50
C ASN A 326 21.25 15.96 13.01
N VAL A 327 21.61 16.92 12.16
CA VAL A 327 21.35 16.90 10.72
C VAL A 327 21.83 15.60 10.08
N LYS A 328 23.07 15.18 10.39
CA LYS A 328 23.68 13.99 9.81
C LYS A 328 22.89 12.74 10.17
N GLU A 329 22.46 12.61 11.41
CA GLU A 329 21.69 11.46 11.89
C GLU A 329 20.30 11.39 11.25
N VAL A 330 19.56 12.50 11.24
CA VAL A 330 18.21 12.56 10.64
C VAL A 330 18.27 12.28 9.14
N PHE A 331 19.20 12.92 8.44
CA PHE A 331 19.38 12.72 7.01
C PHE A 331 19.80 11.29 6.67
N THR A 332 20.75 10.72 7.42
CA THR A 332 21.22 9.33 7.20
C THR A 332 20.08 8.34 7.41
N ARG A 333 19.29 8.48 8.49
CA ARG A 333 18.12 7.62 8.74
C ARG A 333 17.04 7.78 7.68
N ALA A 334 16.74 9.01 7.27
CA ALA A 334 15.78 9.29 6.20
C ALA A 334 16.23 8.68 4.86
N LEU A 335 17.54 8.75 4.55
CA LEU A 335 18.12 8.18 3.35
C LEU A 335 18.01 6.66 3.35
N PHE A 336 18.40 6.00 4.45
CA PHE A 336 18.22 4.54 4.59
C PHE A 336 16.75 4.14 4.51
N ALA A 337 15.84 4.90 5.12
CA ALA A 337 14.41 4.66 5.01
C ALA A 337 13.94 4.77 3.54
N GLY A 338 14.37 5.81 2.81
CA GLY A 338 14.03 6.01 1.39
C GLY A 338 14.59 4.92 0.48
N LEU A 339 15.84 4.51 0.68
CA LEU A 339 16.46 3.40 -0.06
C LEU A 339 15.73 2.08 0.19
N CYS A 340 15.49 1.75 1.46
CA CYS A 340 14.75 0.55 1.83
C CYS A 340 13.31 0.59 1.30
N PHE A 341 12.66 1.76 1.33
CA PHE A 341 11.32 1.98 0.78
C PHE A 341 11.25 1.59 -0.69
N HIS A 342 12.16 2.14 -1.50
CA HIS A 342 12.20 1.83 -2.91
C HIS A 342 12.55 0.35 -3.16
N ALA A 343 13.57 -0.17 -2.46
CA ALA A 343 14.04 -1.54 -2.62
C ALA A 343 12.95 -2.58 -2.29
N TYR A 344 12.24 -2.46 -1.15
CA TYR A 344 11.21 -3.44 -0.82
C TYR A 344 10.05 -3.41 -1.81
N GLN A 345 9.68 -2.23 -2.33
CA GLN A 345 8.63 -2.10 -3.32
C GLN A 345 9.06 -2.74 -4.64
N GLN A 346 10.28 -2.47 -5.10
CA GLN A 346 10.82 -3.06 -6.33
C GLN A 346 10.90 -4.59 -6.25
N VAL A 347 11.45 -5.13 -5.16
CA VAL A 347 11.53 -6.59 -4.94
C VAL A 347 10.12 -7.22 -4.91
N SER A 348 9.13 -6.54 -4.31
CA SER A 348 7.72 -6.99 -4.33
C SER A 348 7.20 -7.19 -5.76
N TYR A 349 7.48 -6.28 -6.68
CA TYR A 349 7.06 -6.42 -8.09
C TYR A 349 7.83 -7.52 -8.82
N MET A 350 9.13 -7.68 -8.54
CA MET A 350 9.93 -8.78 -9.10
C MET A 350 9.39 -10.15 -8.68
N ILE A 351 8.96 -10.29 -7.42
CA ILE A 351 8.31 -11.51 -6.93
C ILE A 351 6.98 -11.72 -7.65
N LEU A 352 6.15 -10.67 -7.79
CA LEU A 352 4.85 -10.77 -8.45
C LEU A 352 4.93 -11.27 -9.90
N GLN A 353 6.04 -11.01 -10.60
CA GLN A 353 6.30 -11.55 -11.94
C GLN A 353 6.64 -13.05 -11.96
N ARG A 354 7.08 -13.61 -10.82
CA ARG A 354 7.59 -14.98 -10.70
C ARG A 354 6.64 -15.91 -9.95
N VAL A 355 5.63 -15.37 -9.25
CA VAL A 355 4.69 -16.15 -8.44
C VAL A 355 3.25 -15.79 -8.77
N SER A 356 2.32 -16.69 -8.44
CA SER A 356 0.89 -16.40 -8.59
C SER A 356 0.47 -15.20 -7.72
N PRO A 357 -0.54 -14.41 -8.12
CA PRO A 357 -1.08 -13.34 -7.29
C PRO A 357 -1.53 -13.79 -5.90
N VAL A 358 -2.00 -15.05 -5.77
CA VAL A 358 -2.39 -15.65 -4.48
C VAL A 358 -1.16 -15.86 -3.60
N THR A 359 -0.06 -16.39 -4.15
CA THR A 359 1.21 -16.56 -3.43
C THR A 359 1.76 -15.22 -2.97
N HIS A 360 1.72 -14.20 -3.83
CA HIS A 360 2.14 -12.83 -3.48
C HIS A 360 1.29 -12.24 -2.35
N SER A 361 -0.02 -12.49 -2.36
CA SER A 361 -0.94 -12.08 -1.29
C SER A 361 -0.61 -12.75 0.05
N VAL A 362 -0.33 -14.06 0.05
CA VAL A 362 0.11 -14.79 1.26
C VAL A 362 1.44 -14.23 1.77
N GLY A 363 2.39 -13.95 0.87
CA GLY A 363 3.66 -13.32 1.23
C GLY A 363 3.48 -11.94 1.86
N ASN A 364 2.56 -11.12 1.36
CA ASN A 364 2.21 -9.84 1.99
C ASN A 364 1.66 -10.02 3.42
N CYS A 365 0.87 -11.07 3.66
CA CYS A 365 0.38 -11.39 5.01
C CYS A 365 1.54 -11.73 5.95
N VAL A 366 2.47 -12.58 5.52
CA VAL A 366 3.66 -12.96 6.31
C VAL A 366 4.56 -11.74 6.55
N LYS A 367 4.83 -10.93 5.52
CA LYS A 367 5.57 -9.68 5.63
C LYS A 367 5.01 -8.78 6.74
N ARG A 368 3.67 -8.64 6.79
CA ARG A 368 2.99 -7.83 7.81
C ARG A 368 3.21 -8.40 9.22
N VAL A 369 3.09 -9.71 9.39
CA VAL A 369 3.38 -10.38 10.68
C VAL A 369 4.81 -10.09 11.12
N VAL A 370 5.78 -10.28 10.22
CA VAL A 370 7.21 -10.08 10.50
C VAL A 370 7.49 -8.62 10.90
N VAL A 371 6.92 -7.65 10.19
CA VAL A 371 7.07 -6.22 10.51
C VAL A 371 6.44 -5.87 11.85
N ILE A 372 5.26 -6.40 12.16
CA ILE A 372 4.61 -6.19 13.46
C ILE A 372 5.52 -6.70 14.58
N VAL A 373 5.91 -7.98 14.54
CA VAL A 373 6.74 -8.62 15.58
C VAL A 373 8.08 -7.90 15.75
N THR A 374 8.81 -7.69 14.65
CA THR A 374 10.12 -7.02 14.69
C THR A 374 10.02 -5.58 15.20
N SER A 375 8.97 -4.84 14.84
CA SER A 375 8.77 -3.49 15.35
C SER A 375 8.46 -3.44 16.84
N VAL A 376 7.67 -4.40 17.37
CA VAL A 376 7.39 -4.50 18.81
C VAL A 376 8.68 -4.79 19.58
N LEU A 377 9.48 -5.75 19.11
CA LEU A 377 10.76 -6.11 19.73
C LEU A 377 11.77 -4.95 19.68
N PHE A 378 11.92 -4.30 18.53
CA PHE A 378 12.88 -3.23 18.33
C PHE A 378 12.52 -1.96 19.12
N PHE A 379 11.26 -1.52 19.04
CA PHE A 379 10.81 -0.32 19.75
C PHE A 379 10.43 -0.57 21.20
N ARG A 380 10.45 -1.84 21.65
CA ARG A 380 9.96 -2.28 22.97
C ARG A 380 8.59 -1.68 23.29
N THR A 381 7.69 -1.71 22.30
CA THR A 381 6.35 -1.13 22.46
C THR A 381 5.54 -2.02 23.40
N PRO A 382 4.88 -1.48 24.44
CA PRO A 382 4.04 -2.27 25.32
C PRO A 382 2.82 -2.77 24.54
N VAL A 383 2.65 -4.08 24.45
CA VAL A 383 1.49 -4.72 23.79
C VAL A 383 0.74 -5.54 24.82
N SER A 384 -0.54 -5.23 25.03
CA SER A 384 -1.38 -6.00 25.93
C SER A 384 -1.70 -7.38 25.34
N PRO A 385 -1.96 -8.41 26.17
CA PRO A 385 -2.35 -9.74 25.67
C PRO A 385 -3.58 -9.69 24.75
N ILE A 386 -4.54 -8.81 25.06
CA ILE A 386 -5.76 -8.62 24.27
C ILE A 386 -5.43 -7.98 22.90
N ASN A 387 -4.50 -7.03 22.85
CA ASN A 387 -4.04 -6.44 21.59
C ASN A 387 -3.34 -7.49 20.72
N SER A 388 -2.46 -8.31 21.30
CA SER A 388 -1.82 -9.43 20.61
C SER A 388 -2.85 -10.42 20.06
N LEU A 389 -3.87 -10.77 20.86
CA LEU A 389 -4.96 -11.64 20.43
C LEU A 389 -5.75 -11.04 19.26
N GLY A 390 -6.18 -9.78 19.36
CA GLY A 390 -6.89 -9.08 18.29
C GLY A 390 -6.07 -9.01 16.99
N THR A 391 -4.79 -8.69 17.11
CA THR A 391 -3.84 -8.68 15.98
C THR A 391 -3.72 -10.07 15.35
N GLY A 392 -3.60 -11.12 16.16
CA GLY A 392 -3.55 -12.51 15.70
C GLY A 392 -4.82 -12.92 14.94
N ILE A 393 -6.01 -12.62 15.49
CA ILE A 393 -7.30 -12.89 14.86
C ILE A 393 -7.41 -12.16 13.51
N ALA A 394 -6.99 -10.89 13.45
CA ALA A 394 -7.03 -10.12 12.22
C ALA A 394 -6.14 -10.73 11.13
N LEU A 395 -4.91 -11.10 11.46
CA LEU A 395 -3.95 -11.70 10.52
C LEU A 395 -4.40 -13.10 10.07
N ALA A 396 -4.96 -13.90 10.97
CA ALA A 396 -5.58 -15.19 10.63
C ALA A 396 -6.75 -15.00 9.65
N GLY A 397 -7.58 -13.98 9.86
CA GLY A 397 -8.65 -13.61 8.93
C GLY A 397 -8.12 -13.23 7.54
N VAL A 398 -7.04 -12.45 7.46
CA VAL A 398 -6.40 -12.09 6.17
C VAL A 398 -5.85 -13.33 5.45
N PHE A 399 -5.25 -14.25 6.20
CA PHE A 399 -4.79 -15.52 5.66
C PHE A 399 -5.96 -16.35 5.12
N LEU A 400 -7.04 -16.49 5.89
CA LEU A 400 -8.26 -17.19 5.48
C LEU A 400 -8.87 -16.57 4.21
N TYR A 401 -9.03 -15.24 4.17
CA TYR A 401 -9.50 -14.51 2.99
C TYR A 401 -8.64 -14.81 1.76
N SER A 402 -7.31 -14.80 1.91
CA SER A 402 -6.38 -15.07 0.80
C SER A 402 -6.56 -16.49 0.24
N ARG A 403 -6.89 -17.46 1.10
CA ARG A 403 -7.16 -18.86 0.70
C ARG A 403 -8.51 -18.99 0.01
N VAL A 404 -9.56 -18.42 0.62
CA VAL A 404 -10.92 -18.45 0.05
C VAL A 404 -10.95 -17.82 -1.34
N LYS A 405 -10.29 -16.68 -1.53
CA LYS A 405 -10.21 -16.00 -2.84
C LYS A 405 -9.40 -16.78 -3.89
N GLY A 406 -8.51 -17.67 -3.44
CA GLY A 406 -7.75 -18.57 -4.32
C GLY A 406 -8.57 -19.75 -4.86
N ILE A 407 -9.70 -20.08 -4.23
CA ILE A 407 -10.59 -21.15 -4.68
C ILE A 407 -11.41 -20.63 -5.86
N LYS A 408 -11.11 -21.11 -7.08
CA LYS A 408 -11.93 -20.79 -8.26
C LYS A 408 -13.36 -21.33 -8.07
N PRO A 409 -14.42 -20.55 -8.34
CA PRO A 409 -15.76 -21.12 -8.40
C PRO A 409 -15.80 -22.16 -9.54
N LYS A 410 -16.30 -23.37 -9.24
CA LYS A 410 -16.59 -24.35 -10.30
C LYS A 410 -17.57 -23.71 -11.27
N PRO A 411 -17.34 -23.76 -12.60
CA PRO A 411 -18.33 -23.30 -13.55
C PRO A 411 -19.63 -24.07 -13.29
N LYS A 412 -20.74 -23.34 -13.15
CA LYS A 412 -22.05 -23.97 -13.13
C LYS A 412 -22.24 -24.62 -14.49
N THR A 413 -22.20 -25.95 -14.54
CA THR A 413 -22.73 -26.71 -15.67
C THR A 413 -24.20 -26.32 -15.78
N ALA A 414 -24.52 -25.56 -16.82
CA ALA A 414 -25.88 -25.23 -17.20
C ALA A 414 -26.51 -26.40 -17.95
#